data_AF-A0A417UDQ7-F1
#
_entry.id   AF-A0A417UDQ7-F1
#
_cell.length_a   1.000
_cell.length_b   1.000
_cell.length_c   1.000
_cell.angle_alpha   90.00
_cell.angle_beta   90.00
_cell.angle_gamma   90.00
#
_symmetry.space_group_name_H-M   'P 1'
#
loop_
_entity.id
_entity.type
_entity.pdbx_description
1 polymer ?
#
loop_
_entity_poly.entity_id
_entity_poly.type
_entity_poly.pdbx_seq_one_letter_code
_entity_poly.pdbx_strand_id
1 'polypeptide(L)'
;MIPVTLRITLTIAVICYFILILHYLKNKMLELKYTLIWLAAGIIMGVLIIFPELLSAFIRLLGIESNMNGLFILFFAFVIMTLMTLTSIVSRQNMKIRILIQELSTLEKRVRELEKDKD
;
A
#
# COMPACT_ATOMS: atom_id res chain seq x y z
N MET A 1 -12.24 4.40 28.62
CA MET A 1 -12.11 5.75 28.00
C MET A 1 -10.72 5.83 27.37
N ILE A 2 -10.61 6.29 26.12
CA ILE A 2 -9.29 6.47 25.49
C ILE A 2 -8.64 7.69 26.15
N PRO A 3 -7.45 7.56 26.77
CA PRO A 3 -6.78 8.69 27.41
C PRO A 3 -6.48 9.78 26.37
N VAL A 4 -6.68 11.04 26.75
CA VAL A 4 -6.57 12.21 25.87
C VAL A 4 -5.18 12.31 25.23
N THR A 5 -4.15 11.89 25.96
CA THR A 5 -2.76 11.80 25.47
C THR A 5 -2.65 10.92 24.22
N LEU A 6 -3.31 9.76 24.18
CA LEU A 6 -3.29 8.86 23.02
C LEU A 6 -4.06 9.44 21.83
N ARG A 7 -5.17 10.15 22.06
CA ARG A 7 -5.90 10.83 20.98
C ARG A 7 -5.04 11.89 20.32
N ILE A 8 -4.34 12.71 21.12
CA ILE A 8 -3.48 13.77 20.60
C ILE A 8 -2.30 13.17 19.83
N THR A 9 -1.61 12.15 20.36
CA THR A 9 -0.48 11.53 19.67
C THR A 9 -0.89 10.85 18.36
N LEU A 10 -2.02 10.14 18.34
CA LEU A 10 -2.55 9.52 17.11
C LEU A 10 -2.97 10.57 16.08
N THR A 11 -3.56 11.69 16.50
CA THR A 11 -3.95 12.78 15.60
C THR A 11 -2.71 13.40 14.94
N ILE A 12 -1.66 13.68 15.72
CA ILE A 12 -0.38 14.18 15.20
C ILE A 12 0.25 13.18 14.23
N ALA A 13 0.23 11.88 14.56
CA ALA A 13 0.76 10.84 13.71
C ALA A 13 0.03 10.75 12.36
N VAL A 14 -1.30 10.88 12.34
CA VAL A 14 -2.10 10.91 11.10
C VAL A 14 -1.78 12.14 10.26
N ILE A 15 -1.64 13.32 10.87
CA ILE A 15 -1.27 14.54 10.15
C ILE A 15 0.11 14.39 9.50
N CYS A 16 1.11 13.92 10.26
CA CYS A 16 2.44 13.63 9.73
C CYS A 16 2.39 12.61 8.58
N TYR A 17 1.59 11.56 8.71
CA TYR A 17 1.39 10.55 7.69
C TYR A 17 0.79 11.14 6.40
N PHE A 18 -0.23 11.99 6.50
CA PHE A 18 -0.80 12.68 5.33
C PHE A 18 0.21 13.61 4.66
N ILE A 19 1.01 14.34 5.43
CA ILE A 19 2.09 15.19 4.90
C ILE A 19 3.10 14.33 4.13
N LEU A 20 3.52 13.19 4.67
CA LEU A 20 4.43 12.27 4.00
C LEU A 20 3.84 11.72 2.70
N ILE A 21 2.56 11.30 2.71
CA ILE A 21 1.88 10.85 1.47
C ILE A 21 1.86 11.95 0.42
N LEU A 22 1.48 13.17 0.80
CA LEU A 22 1.43 14.30 -0.14
C LEU A 22 2.82 14.64 -0.67
N HIS A 23 3.86 14.51 0.16
CA HIS A 23 5.25 14.68 -0.26
C HIS A 23 5.68 13.61 -1.27
N TYR A 24 5.39 12.33 -1.01
CA TYR A 24 5.69 11.23 -1.94
C TYR A 24 4.89 11.34 -3.24
N LEU A 25 3.64 11.83 -3.18
CA LEU A 25 2.82 12.12 -4.36
C LEU A 25 3.44 13.25 -5.19
N LYS A 26 3.87 14.36 -4.55
CA LYS A 26 4.49 15.50 -5.22
C LYS A 26 5.80 15.11 -5.91
N ASN A 27 6.58 14.22 -5.33
CA ASN A 27 7.85 13.76 -5.90
C ASN A 27 7.69 12.72 -7.02
N LYS A 28 6.45 12.37 -7.43
CA LYS A 28 6.15 11.33 -8.45
C LYS A 28 6.85 9.99 -8.19
N MET A 29 7.24 9.73 -6.94
CA MET A 29 8.08 8.59 -6.57
C MET A 29 7.27 7.29 -6.49
N LEU A 30 5.93 7.40 -6.49
CA LEU A 30 4.97 6.32 -6.51
C LEU A 30 4.07 6.47 -7.75
N GLU A 31 3.77 5.38 -8.46
CA GLU A 31 2.74 5.45 -9.50
C GLU A 31 1.41 5.86 -8.87
N LEU A 32 0.70 6.78 -9.53
CA LEU A 32 -0.56 7.40 -9.07
C LEU A 32 -1.57 6.39 -8.50
N LYS A 33 -1.64 5.20 -9.12
CA LYS A 33 -2.53 4.10 -8.73
C LYS A 33 -2.27 3.62 -7.29
N TYR A 34 -1.00 3.55 -6.86
CA TYR A 34 -0.66 3.07 -5.51
C TYR A 34 -0.88 4.15 -4.47
N THR A 35 -0.60 5.41 -4.83
CA THR A 35 -0.84 6.54 -3.94
C THR A 35 -2.33 6.74 -3.66
N LEU A 36 -3.21 6.43 -4.62
CA LEU A 36 -4.67 6.45 -4.43
C LEU A 36 -5.13 5.49 -3.32
N ILE A 37 -4.57 4.27 -3.26
CA ILE A 37 -4.89 3.29 -2.21
C ILE A 37 -4.42 3.79 -0.84
N TRP A 38 -3.20 4.32 -0.77
CA TRP A 38 -2.64 4.90 0.45
C TRP A 38 -3.44 6.13 0.93
N LEU A 39 -3.87 6.99 0.01
CA LEU A 39 -4.68 8.18 0.32
C LEU A 39 -6.06 7.77 0.86
N ALA A 40 -6.74 6.84 0.18
CA ALA A 40 -8.06 6.35 0.61
C ALA A 40 -7.98 5.72 2.00
N ALA A 41 -6.95 4.92 2.26
CA ALA A 41 -6.72 4.32 3.55
C ALA A 41 -6.43 5.32 4.67
N GLY A 42 -5.62 6.33 4.36
CA GLY A 42 -5.35 7.45 5.26
C GLY A 42 -6.61 8.18 5.66
N ILE A 43 -7.49 8.43 4.70
CA ILE A 43 -8.79 9.08 4.93
C ILE A 43 -9.65 8.20 5.84
N ILE A 44 -9.76 6.89 5.55
CA ILE A 44 -10.53 5.95 6.37
C ILE A 44 -10.00 5.93 7.82
N MET A 45 -8.68 5.87 8.02
CA MET A 45 -8.09 5.94 9.36
C MET A 45 -8.34 7.27 10.06
N GLY A 46 -8.18 8.40 9.35
CA GLY A 46 -8.43 9.73 9.90
C GLY A 46 -9.87 9.88 10.38
N VAL A 47 -10.83 9.42 9.57
CA VAL A 47 -12.26 9.41 9.93
C VAL A 47 -12.52 8.54 11.17
N LEU A 48 -11.93 7.35 11.26
CA LEU A 48 -12.08 6.46 12.41
C LEU A 48 -11.48 7.03 13.72
N ILE A 49 -10.43 7.85 13.62
CA ILE A 49 -9.80 8.50 14.78
C ILE A 49 -10.63 9.71 15.25
N ILE A 50 -11.18 10.50 14.33
CA ILE A 50 -12.04 11.65 14.64
C ILE A 50 -13.41 11.19 15.17
N PHE A 51 -13.96 10.10 14.63
CA PHE A 51 -15.26 9.54 15.00
C PHE A 51 -15.12 8.17 15.68
N PRO A 52 -14.74 8.12 16.97
CA PRO A 52 -14.53 6.88 17.72
C PRO A 52 -15.82 6.07 17.95
N GLU A 53 -16.99 6.67 17.74
CA GLU A 53 -18.29 5.98 17.84
C GLU A 53 -18.48 4.97 16.71
N LEU A 54 -18.10 5.32 15.46
CA LEU A 54 -18.11 4.42 14.31
C LEU A 54 -17.19 3.20 14.55
N LEU A 55 -16.00 3.49 15.05
CA LEU A 55 -15.05 2.47 15.46
C LEU A 55 -15.65 1.57 16.56
N SER A 56 -16.27 2.15 17.58
CA SER A 56 -16.85 1.37 18.68
C SER A 56 -17.98 0.45 18.22
N ALA A 57 -18.75 0.83 17.20
CA ALA A 57 -19.77 -0.02 16.59
C ALA A 57 -19.13 -1.22 15.86
N PHE A 58 -18.08 -0.99 15.07
CA PHE A 58 -17.32 -2.06 14.40
C PHE A 58 -16.63 -3.01 15.38
N ILE A 59 -16.02 -2.47 16.43
CA ILE A 59 -15.31 -3.23 17.46
C ILE A 59 -16.29 -4.08 18.30
N ARG A 60 -17.48 -3.54 18.61
CA ARG A 60 -18.55 -4.30 19.26
C ARG A 60 -19.08 -5.43 18.40
N LEU A 61 -19.20 -5.24 17.09
CA LEU A 61 -19.55 -6.31 16.15
C LEU A 61 -18.51 -7.44 16.15
N LEU A 62 -17.23 -7.09 16.28
CA LEU A 62 -16.11 -8.04 16.40
C LEU A 62 -15.95 -8.65 17.81
N GLY A 63 -16.72 -8.19 18.82
CA GLY A 63 -16.64 -8.72 20.19
C GLY A 63 -15.40 -8.29 20.99
N ILE A 64 -14.74 -7.19 20.61
CA ILE A 64 -13.52 -6.70 21.27
C ILE A 64 -13.90 -5.69 22.37
N GLU A 65 -13.46 -5.90 23.61
CA GLU A 65 -13.83 -5.00 24.72
C GLU A 65 -13.07 -3.66 24.72
N SER A 66 -11.85 -3.63 24.17
CA SER A 66 -11.01 -2.43 24.16
C SER A 66 -11.01 -1.74 22.79
N ASN A 67 -11.53 -0.51 22.75
CA ASN A 67 -11.48 0.35 21.56
C ASN A 67 -10.06 0.52 20.98
N MET A 68 -9.03 0.46 21.83
CA MET A 68 -7.63 0.59 21.42
C MET A 68 -7.14 -0.66 20.70
N ASN A 69 -7.50 -1.85 21.20
CA ASN A 69 -7.09 -3.11 20.58
C ASN A 69 -7.74 -3.29 19.21
N GLY A 70 -9.00 -2.85 19.05
CA GLY A 70 -9.66 -2.90 17.74
C GLY A 70 -9.04 -1.94 16.71
N LEU A 71 -8.53 -0.77 17.13
CA LEU A 71 -7.74 0.10 16.23
C LEU A 71 -6.46 -0.59 15.76
N PHE A 72 -5.74 -1.26 16.65
CA PHE A 72 -4.53 -1.99 16.26
C PHE A 72 -4.85 -3.15 15.30
N ILE A 73 -5.93 -3.90 15.54
CA ILE A 73 -6.35 -4.98 14.64
C ILE A 73 -6.68 -4.43 13.25
N LEU A 74 -7.42 -3.31 13.16
CA LEU A 74 -7.70 -2.66 11.88
C LEU A 74 -6.42 -2.15 11.20
N PHE A 75 -5.49 -1.57 11.97
CA PHE A 75 -4.20 -1.16 11.46
C PHE A 75 -3.41 -2.35 10.89
N PHE A 76 -3.32 -3.46 11.62
CA PHE A 76 -2.64 -4.67 11.15
C PHE A 76 -3.32 -5.27 9.91
N ALA A 77 -4.65 -5.34 9.89
CA ALA A 77 -5.40 -5.80 8.72
C ALA A 77 -5.10 -4.92 7.50
N PHE A 78 -5.02 -3.61 7.69
CA PHE A 78 -4.67 -2.67 6.63
C PHE A 78 -3.23 -2.85 6.13
N VAL A 79 -2.26 -3.04 7.04
CA VAL A 79 -0.86 -3.34 6.68
C VAL A 79 -0.78 -4.65 5.89
N ILE A 80 -1.46 -5.71 6.32
CA ILE A 80 -1.48 -7.00 5.60
C ILE A 80 -2.05 -6.83 4.19
N MET A 81 -3.15 -6.10 4.03
CA MET A 81 -3.73 -5.81 2.72
C MET A 81 -2.74 -5.07 1.80
N THR A 82 -1.99 -4.13 2.37
CA THR A 82 -0.95 -3.38 1.65
C THR A 82 0.19 -4.29 1.21
N LEU A 83 0.66 -5.18 2.10
CA LEU A 83 1.69 -6.18 1.79
C LEU A 83 1.25 -7.14 0.67
N MET A 84 0.00 -7.59 0.71
CA MET A 84 -0.58 -8.42 -0.36
C MET A 84 -0.61 -7.70 -1.71
N THR A 85 -0.98 -6.41 -1.69
CA THR A 85 -0.99 -5.57 -2.89
C THR A 85 0.42 -5.43 -3.49
N LEU A 86 1.41 -5.10 -2.65
CA LEU A 86 2.82 -5.03 -3.03
C LEU A 86 3.33 -6.36 -3.61
N THR A 87 3.03 -7.47 -2.93
CA THR A 87 3.43 -8.81 -3.38
C THR A 87 2.83 -9.14 -4.76
N SER A 88 1.56 -8.79 -4.99
CA SER A 88 0.91 -8.99 -6.29
C SER A 88 1.57 -8.16 -7.40
N ILE A 89 1.95 -6.92 -7.10
CA ILE A 89 2.65 -6.04 -8.06
C ILE A 89 4.01 -6.63 -8.43
N VAL A 90 4.82 -7.00 -7.44
CA VAL A 90 6.14 -7.60 -7.65
C VAL A 90 6.01 -8.90 -8.45
N SER A 91 5.01 -9.73 -8.15
CA SER A 91 4.72 -10.96 -8.90
C SER A 91 4.42 -10.66 -10.38
N ARG A 92 3.58 -9.66 -10.67
CA ARG A 92 3.28 -9.24 -12.05
C ARG A 92 4.49 -8.63 -12.76
N GLN A 93 5.30 -7.84 -12.07
CA GLN A 93 6.54 -7.28 -12.61
C GLN A 93 7.52 -8.39 -12.99
N ASN A 94 7.68 -9.40 -12.13
CA ASN A 94 8.55 -10.55 -12.40
C ASN A 94 8.10 -11.33 -13.65
N MET A 95 6.78 -11.49 -13.86
CA MET A 95 6.24 -12.09 -15.08
C MET A 95 6.59 -11.26 -16.33
N LYS A 96 6.44 -9.93 -16.27
CA LYS A 96 6.81 -9.05 -17.39
C LYS A 96 8.30 -9.10 -17.71
N ILE A 97 9.17 -9.13 -16.69
CA ILE A 97 10.62 -9.26 -16.86
C ILE A 97 10.96 -10.56 -17.57
N ARG A 98 10.33 -11.68 -17.18
CA ARG A 98 10.53 -12.98 -17.85
C ARG A 98 10.15 -12.93 -19.33
N ILE A 99 9.03 -12.29 -19.67
CA ILE A 99 8.59 -12.13 -21.07
C ILE A 99 9.61 -11.27 -21.85
N LEU A 100 10.05 -10.15 -21.29
CA LEU A 100 11.06 -9.29 -21.93
C LEU A 100 12.39 -10.02 -22.18
N ILE A 101 12.83 -10.85 -21.23
CA ILE A 101 14.03 -11.69 -21.40
C ILE A 101 13.82 -12.68 -22.56
N GLN A 102 12.65 -13.31 -22.67
CA GLN A 102 12.34 -14.25 -23.76
C GLN A 102 12.31 -13.57 -25.13
N GLU A 103 11.71 -12.38 -25.22
CA GLU A 103 11.71 -11.57 -26.44
C GLU A 103 13.13 -11.16 -26.84
N LEU A 104 13.94 -10.72 -25.86
CA LEU A 104 15.35 -10.37 -26.08
C LEU A 104 16.15 -11.57 -26.60
N SER A 105 16.05 -12.74 -25.97
CA SER A 105 16.75 -13.96 -26.43
C SER A 105 16.32 -14.39 -27.83
N THR A 106 15.04 -14.21 -28.18
CA THR A 106 14.54 -14.48 -29.54
C THR A 106 15.13 -13.50 -30.55
N LEU A 107 15.25 -12.24 -30.19
CA LEU A 107 15.86 -11.20 -31.03
C LEU A 107 17.35 -11.45 -31.22
N GLU A 108 18.09 -11.75 -30.15
CA GLU A 108 19.52 -12.09 -30.19
C GLU A 108 19.80 -13.30 -31.09
N LYS A 109 18.95 -14.33 -31.02
CA LYS A 109 19.07 -15.50 -31.91
C LYS A 109 18.93 -15.11 -33.38
N ARG A 110 17.92 -14.31 -33.73
CA ARG A 110 17.70 -13.86 -35.11
C ARG A 110 18.87 -13.01 -35.64
N VAL A 111 19.40 -12.11 -34.80
CA VAL A 111 20.58 -11.31 -35.16
C VAL A 111 21.77 -12.22 -35.46
N ARG A 112 22.03 -13.21 -34.61
CA ARG A 112 23.13 -14.17 -34.82
C ARG A 112 22.96 -15.03 -36.08
N GLU A 113 21.73 -15.41 -36.43
CA GLU A 113 21.45 -16.13 -37.69
C GLU A 113 21.73 -15.24 -38.91
N LEU A 114 21.31 -13.96 -38.88
CA LEU A 114 21.58 -13.00 -39.96
C LEU A 114 23.07 -12.65 -40.11
N GLU A 115 23.83 -12.66 -39.02
CA GLU A 115 25.28 -12.47 -39.06
C GLU A 115 25.99 -13.66 -39.72
N LYS A 116 25.51 -14.89 -39.49
CA LYS A 116 26.09 -16.10 -40.09
C LYS A 116 25.81 -16.25 -41.59
N ASP A 117 24.65 -15.78 -42.06
CA ASP A 117 24.29 -15.86 -43.50
C ASP A 117 25.05 -14.83 -44.36
N LYS A 118 25.78 -13.90 -43.74
CA LYS A 118 26.60 -12.88 -44.44
C LYS A 118 28.06 -13.30 -44.66
N ASP A 119 28.52 -14.37 -44.01
CA ASP A 119 29.84 -14.99 -44.21
C ASP A 119 29.73 -16.20 -45.14
#